data_AF-A0A0B8PL77-F1
#
_entry.id   AF-A0A0B8PL77-F1
#
_cell.length_a   1.000
_cell.length_b   1.000
_cell.length_c   1.000
_cell.angle_alpha   90.00
_cell.angle_beta   90.00
_cell.angle_gamma   90.00
#
_symmetry.space_group_name_H-M   'P 1'
#
loop_
_entity.id
_entity.type
_entity.pdbx_description
1 polymer ?
#
loop_
_entity_poly.entity_id
_entity_poly.type
_entity_poly.pdbx_seq_one_letter_code
_entity_poly.pdbx_strand_id
1 'polypeptide(L)'
;MPPENLADFIVEFRELLDSHKLNYGMFGHVDAGVLHVRPALDLCDPEQEALMHQISDQVVALVAKYGGLMWGEHGKGFRSEYGPEFFGDELFTQLRRVKGAFDPLNKMNPGKICTPLTSEDELVKVAGVKRAHFDRQIPVIVRDSFSGAMECNGNGLCFNYDTSSPMCPSMKVLADRRHSPKGRAGIVREWLRQLSEQGLDVLDLESKTLESNGSLKGMLDRVRNRLNQRHEYDFSHEVYEAMQGCLACKACATQCPIKVDVPDFRARFLNLYHSRYQRPLKDYFVANIESLLPVMATSPKLVNGVLNAKWVQSLVANSIGYLDAPLMSSPTLKSRLKAQQLVPFDMQKLSALSEEQKQQHLIIVQDPFTSYYDASVVDDFVSLAVKLGFKPVILPFKPNGKAQHIKGFLKKFNATASSTGEFLQQVSSLSIPMVGVDPALVLCYRDEYRHLDKGFDFDVLTVHEWLLPSSSSVTYQFNKRQYALVSACALYGKDHAAER
;
A
#
# COMPACT_ATOMS: atom_id res chain seq x y z
N MET A 1 10.36 -23.90 25.95
CA MET A 1 10.93 -25.07 26.64
C MET A 1 11.60 -24.59 27.92
N PRO A 2 11.74 -25.40 28.95
CA PRO A 2 12.75 -25.15 29.98
C PRO A 2 14.11 -24.93 29.30
N PRO A 3 14.84 -23.83 29.56
CA PRO A 3 16.10 -23.53 28.88
C PRO A 3 17.12 -24.66 28.93
N GLU A 4 17.17 -25.40 30.04
CA GLU A 4 18.03 -26.56 30.26
C GLU A 4 17.78 -27.72 29.27
N ASN A 5 16.56 -27.83 28.74
CA ASN A 5 16.16 -28.88 27.80
C ASN A 5 16.21 -28.42 26.34
N LEU A 6 16.53 -27.15 26.08
CA LEU A 6 16.36 -26.54 24.75
C LEU A 6 17.29 -27.16 23.71
N ALA A 7 18.53 -27.48 24.08
CA ALA A 7 19.51 -28.04 23.16
C ALA A 7 19.07 -29.41 22.62
N ASP A 8 18.69 -30.32 23.52
CA ASP A 8 18.22 -31.66 23.17
C ASP A 8 16.90 -31.59 22.36
N PHE A 9 15.98 -30.71 22.76
CA PHE A 9 14.76 -30.46 22.01
C PHE A 9 15.04 -29.99 20.57
N ILE A 10 16.01 -29.10 20.37
CA ILE A 10 16.37 -28.61 19.03
C ILE A 10 16.87 -29.76 18.15
N VAL A 11 17.68 -30.68 18.67
CA VAL A 11 18.18 -31.83 17.91
C VAL A 11 17.02 -32.69 17.42
N GLU A 12 16.15 -33.15 18.33
CA GLU A 12 15.02 -34.02 17.95
C GLU A 12 13.98 -33.28 17.09
N PHE A 13 13.78 -31.98 17.31
CA PHE A 13 12.85 -31.21 16.48
C PHE A 13 13.38 -31.04 15.05
N ARG A 14 14.69 -30.87 14.88
CA ARG A 14 15.31 -30.85 13.55
C ARG A 14 15.18 -32.21 12.86
N GLU A 15 15.49 -33.30 13.55
CA GLU A 15 15.30 -34.66 13.03
C GLU A 15 13.86 -34.90 12.59
N LEU A 16 12.88 -34.44 13.37
CA LEU A 16 11.47 -34.52 13.02
C LEU A 16 11.17 -33.81 11.70
N LEU A 17 11.60 -32.55 11.55
CA LEU A 17 11.34 -31.76 10.33
C LEU A 17 12.13 -32.30 9.12
N ASP A 18 13.36 -32.75 9.33
CA ASP A 18 14.23 -33.35 8.31
C ASP A 18 13.65 -34.68 7.81
N SER A 19 13.02 -35.47 8.69
CA SER A 19 12.33 -36.72 8.31
C SER A 19 11.18 -36.50 7.33
N HIS A 20 10.54 -35.32 7.40
CA HIS A 20 9.52 -34.86 6.46
C HIS A 20 10.10 -34.07 5.27
N LYS A 21 11.43 -33.98 5.16
CA LYS A 21 12.17 -33.30 4.08
C LYS A 21 11.79 -31.82 3.94
N LEU A 22 11.53 -31.14 5.05
CA LEU A 22 11.12 -29.75 5.04
C LEU A 22 12.31 -28.80 5.07
N ASN A 23 12.20 -27.71 4.32
CA ASN A 23 13.02 -26.53 4.57
C ASN A 23 12.40 -25.73 5.72
N TYR A 24 13.20 -25.23 6.66
CA TYR A 24 12.68 -24.45 7.78
C TYR A 24 13.66 -23.39 8.27
N GLY A 25 13.11 -22.29 8.75
CA GLY A 25 13.85 -21.31 9.55
C GLY A 25 13.62 -21.57 11.03
N MET A 26 14.68 -21.49 11.84
CA MET A 26 14.65 -21.67 13.29
C MET A 26 15.44 -20.54 13.96
N PHE A 27 14.80 -19.77 14.82
CA PHE A 27 15.38 -18.62 15.54
C PHE A 27 14.62 -18.38 16.84
N GLY A 28 15.17 -17.65 17.81
CA GLY A 28 14.44 -17.38 19.05
C GLY A 28 15.28 -16.79 20.17
N HIS A 29 14.66 -16.68 21.34
CA HIS A 29 15.23 -16.16 22.58
C HIS A 29 15.68 -17.36 23.43
N VAL A 30 16.94 -17.77 23.21
CA VAL A 30 17.53 -18.97 23.84
C VAL A 30 17.53 -18.84 25.37
N ASP A 31 17.79 -17.64 25.88
CA ASP A 31 17.77 -17.27 27.29
C ASP A 31 16.40 -17.51 27.95
N ALA A 32 15.30 -17.29 27.21
CA ALA A 32 13.94 -17.50 27.66
C ALA A 32 13.38 -18.89 27.29
N GLY A 33 14.17 -19.75 26.64
CA GLY A 33 13.71 -21.05 26.16
C GLY A 33 12.65 -20.96 25.05
N VAL A 34 12.57 -19.83 24.33
CA VAL A 34 11.57 -19.58 23.28
C VAL A 34 12.17 -19.79 21.90
N LEU A 35 11.58 -20.70 21.14
CA LEU A 35 12.00 -21.02 19.77
C LEU A 35 10.85 -20.74 18.79
N HIS A 36 11.16 -19.97 17.75
CA HIS A 36 10.30 -19.76 16.59
C HIS A 36 10.79 -20.64 15.43
N VAL A 37 9.92 -21.54 14.99
CA VAL A 37 10.20 -22.42 13.86
C VAL A 37 9.17 -22.18 12.77
N ARG A 38 9.65 -22.05 11.54
CA ARG A 38 8.83 -21.80 10.35
C ARG A 38 9.19 -22.82 9.26
N PRO A 39 8.50 -23.98 9.24
CA PRO A 39 8.55 -24.88 8.10
C PRO A 39 7.97 -24.20 6.86
N ALA A 40 8.66 -24.33 5.73
CA ALA A 40 8.22 -23.83 4.44
C ALA A 40 7.19 -24.80 3.85
N LEU A 41 5.92 -24.52 4.10
CA LEU A 41 4.77 -25.29 3.60
C LEU A 41 3.87 -24.38 2.76
N ASP A 42 3.41 -24.88 1.60
CA ASP A 42 2.31 -24.27 0.87
C ASP A 42 0.98 -24.82 1.38
N LEU A 43 0.30 -24.06 2.22
CA LEU A 43 -1.01 -24.48 2.74
C LEU A 43 -2.12 -24.47 1.68
N CYS A 44 -1.87 -23.99 0.46
CA CYS A 44 -2.82 -24.11 -0.65
C CYS A 44 -2.76 -25.49 -1.31
N ASP A 45 -1.67 -26.23 -1.11
CA ASP A 45 -1.55 -27.63 -1.48
C ASP A 45 -2.25 -28.52 -0.43
N PRO A 46 -3.28 -29.30 -0.81
CA PRO A 46 -4.00 -30.18 0.12
C PRO A 46 -3.10 -31.20 0.84
N GLU A 47 -2.06 -31.71 0.18
CA GLU A 47 -1.15 -32.69 0.78
C GLU A 47 -0.30 -32.04 1.88
N GLN A 48 0.23 -30.84 1.61
CA GLN A 48 1.00 -30.08 2.59
C GLN A 48 0.15 -29.50 3.72
N GLU A 49 -1.12 -29.17 3.46
CA GLU A 49 -2.08 -28.80 4.52
C GLU A 49 -2.31 -29.98 5.48
N ALA A 50 -2.49 -31.20 4.95
CA ALA A 50 -2.61 -32.40 5.78
C ALA A 50 -1.32 -32.68 6.57
N LEU A 51 -0.15 -32.52 5.92
CA LEU A 51 1.16 -32.67 6.55
C LEU A 51 1.36 -31.67 7.71
N MET A 52 0.91 -30.43 7.57
CA MET A 52 0.96 -29.42 8.64
C MET A 52 0.22 -29.89 9.91
N HIS A 53 -0.91 -30.59 9.76
CA HIS A 53 -1.64 -31.16 10.89
C HIS A 53 -0.86 -32.30 11.54
N GLN A 54 -0.37 -33.25 10.74
CA GLN A 54 0.45 -34.37 11.24
C GLN A 54 1.68 -33.89 12.02
N ILE A 55 2.40 -32.91 11.48
CA ILE A 55 3.58 -32.33 12.16
C ILE A 55 3.16 -31.61 13.43
N SER A 56 2.00 -30.93 13.44
CA SER A 56 1.51 -30.25 14.65
C SER A 56 1.33 -31.23 15.81
N ASP A 57 0.72 -32.39 15.56
CA ASP A 57 0.54 -33.44 16.58
C ASP A 57 1.89 -33.98 17.07
N GLN A 58 2.81 -34.27 16.15
CA GLN A 58 4.16 -34.76 16.49
C GLN A 58 4.95 -33.73 17.30
N VAL A 59 4.84 -32.44 16.95
CA VAL A 59 5.48 -31.35 17.69
C VAL A 59 4.87 -31.18 19.07
N VAL A 60 3.55 -31.33 19.23
CA VAL A 60 2.90 -31.29 20.55
C VAL A 60 3.43 -32.41 21.45
N ALA A 61 3.51 -33.64 20.93
CA ALA A 61 4.07 -34.78 21.67
C ALA A 61 5.54 -34.56 22.04
N LEU A 62 6.36 -34.06 21.10
CA LEU A 62 7.76 -33.75 21.34
C LEU A 62 7.93 -32.65 22.39
N VAL A 63 7.14 -31.60 22.30
CA VAL A 63 7.12 -30.51 23.29
C VAL A 63 6.76 -31.02 24.69
N ALA A 64 5.75 -31.90 24.79
CA ALA A 64 5.32 -32.49 26.05
C ALA A 64 6.42 -33.34 26.68
N LYS A 65 7.17 -34.12 25.89
CA LYS A 65 8.33 -34.92 26.34
C LYS A 65 9.36 -34.07 27.11
N TYR A 66 9.58 -32.82 26.70
CA TYR A 66 10.54 -31.91 27.33
C TYR A 66 9.93 -30.93 28.34
N GLY A 67 8.66 -31.12 28.72
CA GLY A 67 7.96 -30.26 29.68
C GLY A 67 7.69 -28.84 29.16
N GLY A 68 7.54 -28.69 27.84
CA GLY A 68 7.40 -27.38 27.19
C GLY A 68 5.99 -27.00 26.78
N LEU A 69 5.92 -25.95 25.96
CA LEU A 69 4.69 -25.40 25.40
C LEU A 69 4.84 -25.11 23.90
N MET A 70 3.83 -25.47 23.10
CA MET A 70 3.82 -25.25 21.64
C MET A 70 3.53 -23.78 21.26
N TRP A 71 2.99 -22.98 22.16
CA TRP A 71 2.60 -21.57 21.94
C TRP A 71 3.20 -20.60 22.97
N GLY A 72 4.52 -20.35 22.91
CA GLY A 72 5.18 -19.39 23.82
C GLY A 72 4.60 -17.97 23.78
N GLU A 73 4.42 -17.40 22.58
CA GLU A 73 4.01 -16.00 22.42
C GLU A 73 2.73 -15.81 21.58
N HIS A 74 2.61 -16.51 20.44
CA HIS A 74 1.62 -16.18 19.40
C HIS A 74 0.19 -16.70 19.65
N GLY A 75 -0.17 -17.02 20.90
CA GLY A 75 -1.49 -17.53 21.29
C GLY A 75 -1.88 -18.89 20.69
N LYS A 76 -3.08 -19.36 21.03
CA LYS A 76 -3.55 -20.73 20.68
C LYS A 76 -4.25 -20.78 19.33
N GLY A 77 -5.28 -19.95 19.10
CA GLY A 77 -5.97 -19.89 17.81
C GLY A 77 -6.58 -21.24 17.42
N PHE A 78 -6.22 -21.78 16.26
CA PHE A 78 -6.65 -23.12 15.82
C PHE A 78 -5.97 -24.27 16.57
N ARG A 79 -4.89 -23.99 17.32
CA ARG A 79 -4.21 -24.96 18.21
C ARG A 79 -4.94 -25.13 19.55
N SER A 80 -6.21 -24.71 19.63
CA SER A 80 -6.98 -24.76 20.87
C SER A 80 -7.36 -26.18 21.25
N GLU A 81 -7.43 -27.09 20.28
CA GLU A 81 -7.71 -28.51 20.52
C GLU A 81 -6.72 -29.18 21.48
N TYR A 82 -5.46 -28.72 21.54
CA TYR A 82 -4.45 -29.23 22.47
C TYR A 82 -4.56 -28.61 23.88
N GLY A 83 -5.45 -27.63 24.07
CA GLY A 83 -5.64 -26.91 25.32
C GLY A 83 -6.07 -27.80 26.50
N PRO A 84 -7.10 -28.66 26.36
CA PRO A 84 -7.56 -29.53 27.45
C PRO A 84 -6.46 -30.42 28.03
N GLU A 85 -5.70 -31.11 27.17
CA GLU A 85 -4.59 -31.98 27.60
C GLU A 85 -3.49 -31.18 28.30
N PHE A 86 -3.14 -30.00 27.76
CA PHE A 86 -2.10 -29.16 28.35
C PHE A 86 -2.47 -28.60 29.73
N PHE A 87 -3.70 -28.10 29.89
CA PHE A 87 -4.14 -27.50 31.17
C PHE A 87 -4.60 -28.53 32.19
N GLY A 88 -5.03 -29.71 31.74
CA GLY A 88 -5.74 -30.68 32.56
C GLY A 88 -7.15 -30.20 32.94
N ASP A 89 -7.94 -31.11 33.49
CA ASP A 89 -9.37 -30.91 33.72
C ASP A 89 -9.68 -29.73 34.66
N GLU A 90 -8.90 -29.57 35.74
CA GLU A 90 -9.15 -28.55 36.75
C GLU A 90 -8.97 -27.14 36.19
N LEU A 91 -7.79 -26.84 35.62
CA LEU A 91 -7.49 -25.52 35.09
C LEU A 91 -8.32 -25.21 33.84
N PHE A 92 -8.52 -26.20 32.96
CA PHE A 92 -9.37 -26.01 31.78
C PHE A 92 -10.81 -25.70 32.18
N THR A 93 -11.35 -26.35 33.22
CA THR A 93 -12.68 -26.03 33.77
C THR A 93 -12.77 -24.59 34.27
N GLN A 94 -11.73 -24.07 34.95
CA GLN A 94 -11.73 -22.66 35.38
C GLN A 94 -11.71 -21.70 34.19
N LEU A 95 -10.94 -21.99 33.13
CA LEU A 95 -10.96 -21.19 31.90
C LEU A 95 -12.37 -21.14 31.29
N ARG A 96 -13.06 -22.28 31.23
CA ARG A 96 -14.44 -22.37 30.72
C ARG A 96 -15.44 -21.58 31.58
N ARG A 97 -15.26 -21.56 32.91
CA ARG A 97 -16.06 -20.73 33.83
C ARG A 97 -15.86 -19.24 33.57
N VAL A 98 -14.61 -18.81 33.45
CA VAL A 98 -14.28 -17.41 33.12
C VAL A 98 -14.90 -17.03 31.77
N LYS A 99 -14.73 -17.86 30.73
CA LYS A 99 -15.35 -17.65 29.42
C LYS A 99 -16.87 -17.53 29.52
N GLY A 100 -17.52 -18.40 30.29
CA GLY A 100 -18.97 -18.36 30.51
C GLY A 100 -19.44 -17.10 31.24
N ALA A 101 -18.65 -16.55 32.16
CA ALA A 101 -19.00 -15.33 32.88
C ALA A 101 -18.98 -14.08 31.97
N PHE A 102 -18.04 -13.99 31.02
CA PHE A 102 -17.87 -12.83 30.14
C PHE A 102 -18.53 -12.98 28.76
N ASP A 103 -18.77 -14.21 28.29
CA ASP A 103 -19.35 -14.51 26.99
C ASP A 103 -20.23 -15.78 27.05
N PRO A 104 -21.36 -15.74 27.77
CA PRO A 104 -22.22 -16.91 28.01
C PRO A 104 -22.82 -17.51 26.74
N LEU A 105 -22.95 -16.70 25.68
CA LEU A 105 -23.51 -17.11 24.39
C LEU A 105 -22.43 -17.49 23.36
N ASN A 106 -21.17 -17.59 23.79
CA ASN A 106 -20.00 -17.95 22.97
C ASN A 106 -19.87 -17.15 21.66
N LYS A 107 -20.21 -15.85 21.66
CA LYS A 107 -20.19 -15.01 20.45
C LYS A 107 -18.79 -14.47 20.15
N MET A 108 -17.94 -14.35 21.16
CA MET A 108 -16.60 -13.78 21.03
C MET A 108 -15.59 -14.86 20.64
N ASN A 109 -15.39 -15.03 19.33
CA ASN A 109 -14.37 -15.91 18.75
C ASN A 109 -14.55 -17.40 19.17
N PRO A 110 -15.70 -18.01 18.84
CA PRO A 110 -16.10 -19.33 19.32
C PRO A 110 -15.06 -20.42 19.05
N GLY A 111 -14.96 -21.37 19.98
CA GLY A 111 -14.10 -22.55 19.89
C GLY A 111 -12.59 -22.26 20.08
N LYS A 112 -12.16 -21.00 20.17
CA LYS A 112 -10.76 -20.64 20.43
C LYS A 112 -10.49 -20.46 21.92
N ILE A 113 -9.35 -20.97 22.38
CA ILE A 113 -8.88 -21.05 23.77
C ILE A 113 -9.72 -21.99 24.63
N CYS A 114 -11.03 -21.72 24.77
CA CYS A 114 -12.00 -22.55 25.48
C CYS A 114 -13.43 -22.17 25.10
N THR A 115 -14.40 -23.02 25.43
CA THR A 115 -15.84 -22.74 25.31
C THR A 115 -16.46 -22.51 26.69
N PRO A 116 -17.59 -21.78 26.81
CA PRO A 116 -18.31 -21.67 28.08
C PRO A 116 -18.58 -23.05 28.71
N LEU A 117 -18.60 -23.13 30.04
CA LEU A 117 -18.80 -24.39 30.75
C LEU A 117 -20.13 -25.07 30.38
N THR A 118 -21.17 -24.28 30.15
CA THR A 118 -22.52 -24.74 29.79
C THR A 118 -22.75 -24.86 28.28
N SER A 119 -21.74 -24.58 27.45
CA SER A 119 -21.84 -24.67 25.99
C SER A 119 -21.49 -26.09 25.52
N GLU A 120 -22.23 -26.57 24.52
CA GLU A 120 -21.97 -27.80 23.76
C GLU A 120 -21.06 -27.56 22.55
N ASP A 121 -20.60 -26.33 22.33
CA ASP A 121 -19.71 -26.00 21.22
C ASP A 121 -18.35 -26.69 21.37
N GLU A 122 -17.76 -27.08 20.24
CA GLU A 122 -16.44 -27.70 20.19
C GLU A 122 -15.30 -26.67 20.05
N LEU A 123 -14.11 -27.10 20.45
CA LEU A 123 -12.89 -26.35 20.16
C LEU A 123 -12.56 -26.43 18.67
N VAL A 124 -12.01 -25.33 18.14
CA VAL A 124 -11.45 -25.36 16.78
C VAL A 124 -10.23 -26.28 16.75
N LYS A 125 -10.11 -27.02 15.66
CA LYS A 125 -9.03 -27.98 15.39
C LYS A 125 -8.03 -27.41 14.41
N VAL A 126 -6.77 -27.83 14.46
CA VAL A 126 -5.73 -27.49 13.49
C VAL A 126 -6.10 -27.97 12.10
N ALA A 127 -6.87 -29.05 11.96
CA ALA A 127 -7.46 -29.49 10.69
C ALA A 127 -8.66 -28.66 10.22
N GLY A 128 -9.13 -27.69 11.01
CA GLY A 128 -10.25 -26.83 10.65
C GLY A 128 -9.95 -25.96 9.42
N VAL A 129 -11.01 -25.50 8.74
CA VAL A 129 -10.89 -24.69 7.52
C VAL A 129 -10.13 -23.39 7.79
N LYS A 130 -9.04 -23.19 7.05
CA LYS A 130 -8.18 -21.99 7.12
C LYS A 130 -8.28 -21.18 5.83
N ARG A 131 -7.66 -20.00 5.85
CA ARG A 131 -7.56 -19.10 4.69
C ARG A 131 -7.13 -19.83 3.41
N ALA A 132 -6.13 -20.71 3.51
CA ALA A 132 -5.55 -21.38 2.36
C ALA A 132 -6.51 -22.36 1.64
N HIS A 133 -7.52 -22.88 2.34
CA HIS A 133 -8.61 -23.66 1.74
C HIS A 133 -9.42 -22.83 0.73
N PHE A 134 -9.59 -21.53 1.00
CA PHE A 134 -10.26 -20.60 0.09
C PHE A 134 -9.29 -20.08 -0.97
N ASP A 135 -8.07 -19.69 -0.57
CA ASP A 135 -7.07 -19.13 -1.48
C ASP A 135 -6.71 -20.12 -2.62
N ARG A 136 -6.68 -21.44 -2.37
CA ARG A 136 -6.37 -22.45 -3.41
C ARG A 136 -7.40 -22.53 -4.54
N GLN A 137 -8.60 -22.01 -4.33
CA GLN A 137 -9.65 -21.96 -5.36
C GLN A 137 -9.39 -20.84 -6.38
N ILE A 138 -8.42 -19.96 -6.09
CA ILE A 138 -7.97 -18.90 -7.00
C ILE A 138 -6.79 -19.44 -7.82
N PRO A 139 -6.83 -19.37 -9.17
CA PRO A 139 -5.74 -19.83 -10.02
C PRO A 139 -4.39 -19.21 -9.61
N VAL A 140 -3.31 -20.00 -9.66
CA VAL A 140 -1.96 -19.58 -9.24
C VAL A 140 -1.54 -18.28 -9.94
N ILE A 141 -1.73 -18.19 -11.26
CA ILE A 141 -1.39 -16.99 -12.03
C ILE A 141 -2.14 -15.73 -11.57
N VAL A 142 -3.39 -15.88 -11.12
CA VAL A 142 -4.17 -14.78 -10.55
C VAL A 142 -3.63 -14.40 -9.18
N ARG A 143 -3.25 -15.38 -8.36
CA ARG A 143 -2.66 -15.13 -7.04
C ARG A 143 -1.32 -14.39 -7.15
N ASP A 144 -0.47 -14.81 -8.08
CA ASP A 144 0.83 -14.18 -8.36
C ASP A 144 0.64 -12.76 -8.89
N SER A 145 -0.33 -12.56 -9.79
CA SER A 145 -0.65 -11.23 -10.32
C SER A 145 -1.22 -10.29 -9.26
N PHE A 146 -2.04 -10.77 -8.32
CA PHE A 146 -2.61 -9.99 -7.21
C PHE A 146 -1.83 -10.16 -5.89
N SER A 147 -0.51 -10.33 -5.96
CA SER A 147 0.37 -10.57 -4.80
C SER A 147 0.14 -9.60 -3.65
N GLY A 148 -0.06 -8.30 -3.94
CA GLY A 148 -0.33 -7.27 -2.93
C GLY A 148 -1.54 -7.56 -2.02
N ALA A 149 -2.56 -8.29 -2.50
CA ALA A 149 -3.67 -8.78 -1.67
C ALA A 149 -3.40 -10.19 -1.10
N MET A 150 -2.81 -11.07 -1.90
CA MET A 150 -2.59 -12.48 -1.54
C MET A 150 -1.58 -12.67 -0.41
N GLU A 151 -0.52 -11.86 -0.38
CA GLU A 151 0.57 -11.93 0.60
C GLU A 151 0.16 -11.49 2.01
N CYS A 152 -1.04 -10.92 2.17
CA CYS A 152 -1.53 -10.51 3.47
C CYS A 152 -1.64 -11.71 4.44
N ASN A 153 -0.63 -11.86 5.31
CA ASN A 153 -0.55 -12.97 6.27
C ASN A 153 -1.56 -12.88 7.42
N GLY A 154 -2.28 -11.77 7.55
CA GLY A 154 -3.34 -11.60 8.55
C GLY A 154 -2.86 -11.21 9.96
N ASN A 155 -1.61 -10.76 10.15
CA ASN A 155 -1.06 -10.35 11.46
C ASN A 155 -1.91 -9.31 12.22
N GLY A 156 -2.67 -8.48 11.51
CA GLY A 156 -3.58 -7.51 12.13
C GLY A 156 -2.91 -6.24 12.68
N LEU A 157 -1.62 -5.98 12.42
CA LEU A 157 -0.94 -4.74 12.85
C LEU A 157 -1.69 -3.48 12.39
N CYS A 158 -2.35 -3.58 11.24
CA CYS A 158 -3.15 -2.50 10.69
C CYS A 158 -4.42 -2.16 11.49
N PHE A 159 -4.79 -2.95 12.51
CA PHE A 159 -5.84 -2.63 13.49
C PHE A 159 -5.37 -1.70 14.60
N ASN A 160 -4.40 -0.83 14.28
CA ASN A 160 -3.86 0.17 15.19
C ASN A 160 -4.88 1.30 15.42
N TYR A 161 -5.11 1.67 16.69
CA TYR A 161 -6.00 2.75 17.11
C TYR A 161 -5.27 4.09 17.35
N ASP A 162 -3.93 4.10 17.33
CA ASP A 162 -3.14 5.31 17.46
C ASP A 162 -3.48 6.32 16.36
N THR A 163 -4.02 7.48 16.73
CA THR A 163 -4.48 8.51 15.80
C THR A 163 -3.34 9.16 15.01
N SER A 164 -2.11 9.09 15.51
CA SER A 164 -0.91 9.65 14.86
C SER A 164 -0.32 8.72 13.80
N SER A 165 -0.59 7.42 13.86
CA SER A 165 -0.14 6.46 12.85
C SER A 165 -0.83 6.73 11.50
N PRO A 166 -0.10 6.90 10.38
CA PRO A 166 -0.73 7.21 9.09
C PRO A 166 -1.48 6.01 8.49
N MET A 167 -1.12 4.77 8.83
CA MET A 167 -1.90 3.57 8.51
C MET A 167 -2.93 3.30 9.62
N CYS A 168 -4.24 3.15 9.37
CA CYS A 168 -5.04 3.47 8.19
C CYS A 168 -6.21 4.38 8.62
N PRO A 169 -6.37 5.61 8.08
CA PRO A 169 -7.28 6.59 8.68
C PRO A 169 -8.76 6.18 8.56
N SER A 170 -9.13 5.60 7.42
CA SER A 170 -10.51 5.17 7.17
C SER A 170 -11.02 4.14 8.18
N MET A 171 -10.18 3.17 8.57
CA MET A 171 -10.58 2.19 9.58
C MET A 171 -10.76 2.83 10.95
N LYS A 172 -9.89 3.77 11.32
CA LYS A 172 -9.95 4.46 12.62
C LYS A 172 -11.20 5.31 12.75
N VAL A 173 -11.57 6.01 11.68
CA VAL A 173 -12.77 6.87 11.65
C VAL A 173 -14.05 6.05 11.61
N LEU A 174 -14.10 4.99 10.79
CA LEU A 174 -15.33 4.20 10.61
C LEU A 174 -15.50 3.08 11.65
N ALA A 175 -14.44 2.77 12.42
CA ALA A 175 -14.36 1.60 13.28
C ALA A 175 -14.67 0.25 12.58
N ASP A 176 -14.55 0.23 11.25
CA ASP A 176 -14.83 -0.94 10.41
C ASP A 176 -13.53 -1.55 9.87
N ARG A 177 -13.30 -2.81 10.25
CA ARG A 177 -12.12 -3.59 9.86
C ARG A 177 -12.04 -3.84 8.35
N ARG A 178 -13.15 -3.80 7.60
CA ARG A 178 -13.16 -3.88 6.13
C ARG A 178 -12.34 -2.74 5.51
N HIS A 179 -12.29 -1.58 6.17
CA HIS A 179 -11.53 -0.41 5.73
C HIS A 179 -10.05 -0.41 6.18
N SER A 180 -9.54 -1.52 6.73
CA SER A 180 -8.11 -1.70 7.00
C SER A 180 -7.41 -2.39 5.81
N PRO A 181 -6.07 -2.30 5.68
CA PRO A 181 -5.30 -3.10 4.73
C PRO A 181 -5.62 -4.60 4.77
N LYS A 182 -5.74 -5.19 5.97
CA LYS A 182 -6.13 -6.60 6.13
C LYS A 182 -7.55 -6.88 5.64
N GLY A 183 -8.50 -6.00 5.96
CA GLY A 183 -9.89 -6.13 5.50
C GLY A 183 -10.01 -6.03 3.99
N ARG A 184 -9.33 -5.05 3.39
CA ARG A 184 -9.26 -4.83 1.94
C ARG A 184 -8.61 -5.99 1.20
N ALA A 185 -7.51 -6.53 1.70
CA ALA A 185 -6.92 -7.74 1.15
C ALA A 185 -7.86 -8.96 1.28
N GLY A 186 -8.54 -9.09 2.42
CA GLY A 186 -9.53 -10.16 2.65
C GLY A 186 -10.70 -10.12 1.67
N ILE A 187 -11.32 -8.96 1.48
CA ILE A 187 -12.50 -8.82 0.61
C ILE A 187 -12.13 -8.96 -0.87
N VAL A 188 -10.93 -8.52 -1.28
CA VAL A 188 -10.43 -8.72 -2.65
C VAL A 188 -10.12 -10.20 -2.91
N ARG A 189 -9.55 -10.92 -1.94
CA ARG A 189 -9.35 -12.38 -2.06
C ARG A 189 -10.67 -13.12 -2.29
N GLU A 190 -11.68 -12.80 -1.49
CA GLU A 190 -13.00 -13.40 -1.65
C GLU A 190 -13.63 -13.05 -3.01
N TRP A 191 -13.44 -11.81 -3.47
CA TRP A 191 -13.90 -11.38 -4.79
C TRP A 191 -13.22 -12.15 -5.93
N LEU A 192 -11.90 -12.33 -5.86
CA LEU A 192 -11.14 -13.14 -6.82
C LEU A 192 -11.59 -14.61 -6.79
N ARG A 193 -11.88 -15.15 -5.61
CA ARG A 193 -12.40 -16.51 -5.43
C ARG A 193 -13.76 -16.68 -6.11
N GLN A 194 -14.70 -15.77 -5.87
CA GLN A 194 -16.04 -15.82 -6.47
C GLN A 194 -16.00 -15.66 -8.00
N LEU A 195 -15.12 -14.80 -8.54
CA LEU A 195 -14.92 -14.70 -9.99
C LEU A 195 -14.40 -16.02 -10.57
N SER A 196 -13.43 -16.64 -9.90
CA SER A 196 -12.85 -17.92 -10.31
C SER A 196 -13.89 -19.05 -10.27
N GLU A 197 -14.72 -19.09 -9.21
CA GLU A 197 -15.82 -20.04 -9.04
C GLU A 197 -16.88 -19.91 -10.14
N GLN A 198 -17.09 -18.70 -10.67
CA GLN A 198 -17.96 -18.44 -11.81
C GLN A 198 -17.31 -18.73 -13.17
N GLY A 199 -16.06 -19.20 -13.20
CA GLY A 199 -15.30 -19.47 -14.43
C GLY A 199 -14.83 -18.21 -15.17
N LEU A 200 -14.77 -17.06 -14.49
CA LEU A 200 -14.28 -15.80 -15.07
C LEU A 200 -12.77 -15.66 -14.86
N ASP A 201 -12.04 -15.46 -15.95
CA ASP A 201 -10.62 -15.08 -15.89
C ASP A 201 -10.49 -13.57 -15.70
N VAL A 202 -10.09 -13.17 -14.48
CA VAL A 202 -9.93 -11.76 -14.11
C VAL A 202 -8.80 -11.06 -14.89
N LEU A 203 -7.75 -11.79 -15.30
CA LEU A 203 -6.61 -11.21 -16.02
C LEU A 203 -6.97 -10.97 -17.49
N ASP A 204 -7.72 -11.88 -18.11
CA ASP A 204 -8.31 -11.66 -19.43
C ASP A 204 -9.29 -10.49 -19.42
N LEU A 205 -10.15 -10.40 -18.40
CA LEU A 205 -11.04 -9.24 -18.21
C LEU A 205 -10.24 -7.93 -18.09
N GLU A 206 -9.16 -7.92 -17.31
CA GLU A 206 -8.31 -6.74 -17.14
C GLU A 206 -7.65 -6.36 -18.47
N SER A 207 -7.06 -7.31 -19.19
CA SER A 207 -6.45 -7.09 -20.50
C SER A 207 -7.46 -6.46 -21.49
N LYS A 208 -8.67 -7.01 -21.58
CA LYS A 208 -9.74 -6.47 -22.43
C LYS A 208 -10.10 -5.02 -22.09
N THR A 209 -10.07 -4.63 -20.81
CA THR A 209 -10.33 -3.23 -20.43
C THR A 209 -9.21 -2.27 -20.84
N LEU A 210 -7.96 -2.75 -20.95
CA LEU A 210 -6.82 -1.96 -21.40
C LEU A 210 -6.83 -1.77 -22.92
N GLU A 211 -7.31 -2.77 -23.66
CA GLU A 211 -7.35 -2.73 -25.13
C GLU A 211 -8.61 -2.04 -25.66
N SER A 212 -9.78 -2.27 -25.04
CA SER A 212 -11.08 -1.84 -25.56
C SER A 212 -11.21 -0.32 -25.69
N ASN A 213 -11.70 0.13 -26.84
CA ASN A 213 -12.25 1.47 -27.01
C ASN A 213 -13.75 1.35 -26.77
N GLY A 214 -14.22 1.83 -25.61
CA GLY A 214 -15.58 1.58 -25.12
C GLY A 214 -16.67 1.80 -26.18
N SER A 215 -17.70 0.94 -26.16
CA SER A 215 -18.82 1.01 -27.11
C SER A 215 -20.02 1.73 -26.51
N LEU A 216 -20.91 2.27 -27.37
CA LEU A 216 -22.19 2.84 -26.95
C LEU A 216 -23.04 1.82 -26.20
N LYS A 217 -23.07 0.57 -26.68
CA LYS A 217 -23.72 -0.55 -25.99
C LYS A 217 -23.15 -0.76 -24.58
N GLY A 218 -21.83 -0.83 -24.44
CA GLY A 218 -21.19 -0.98 -23.13
C GLY A 218 -21.43 0.21 -22.20
N MET A 219 -21.60 1.42 -22.73
CA MET A 219 -22.02 2.57 -21.92
C MET A 219 -23.45 2.39 -21.38
N LEU A 220 -24.40 1.99 -22.23
CA LEU A 220 -25.78 1.75 -21.83
C LEU A 220 -25.89 0.60 -20.81
N ASP A 221 -25.15 -0.48 -21.03
CA ASP A 221 -25.11 -1.63 -20.12
C ASP A 221 -24.61 -1.23 -18.73
N ARG A 222 -23.56 -0.40 -18.65
CA ARG A 222 -23.04 0.12 -17.38
C ARG A 222 -24.01 1.00 -16.62
N VAL A 223 -24.79 1.82 -17.33
CA VAL A 223 -25.84 2.65 -16.73
C VAL A 223 -26.97 1.76 -16.21
N ARG A 224 -27.42 0.80 -17.02
CA ARG A 224 -28.44 -0.18 -16.63
C ARG A 224 -28.01 -0.96 -15.39
N ASN A 225 -26.79 -1.50 -15.36
CA ASN A 225 -26.26 -2.24 -14.21
C ASN A 225 -26.24 -1.39 -12.93
N ARG A 226 -25.83 -0.12 -13.04
CA ARG A 226 -25.86 0.82 -11.90
C ARG A 226 -27.28 1.10 -11.41
N LEU A 227 -28.27 1.21 -12.30
CA LEU A 227 -29.67 1.39 -11.89
C LEU A 227 -30.25 0.13 -11.24
N ASN A 228 -29.82 -1.05 -11.71
CA ASN A 228 -30.28 -2.35 -11.22
C ASN A 228 -29.58 -2.82 -9.93
N GLN A 229 -28.54 -2.14 -9.44
CA GLN A 229 -27.76 -2.53 -8.26
C GLN A 229 -28.58 -2.78 -6.97
N ARG A 230 -29.82 -2.27 -6.89
CA ARG A 230 -30.72 -2.48 -5.74
C ARG A 230 -31.53 -3.77 -5.82
N HIS A 231 -31.62 -4.38 -6.99
CA HIS A 231 -32.47 -5.54 -7.25
C HIS A 231 -31.65 -6.84 -7.38
N GLU A 232 -30.37 -6.75 -7.71
CA GLU A 232 -29.46 -7.89 -7.86
C GLU A 232 -28.26 -7.70 -6.92
N TYR A 233 -28.04 -8.67 -6.04
CA TYR A 233 -26.87 -8.66 -5.15
C TYR A 233 -25.60 -8.98 -5.94
N ASP A 234 -24.59 -8.13 -5.81
CA ASP A 234 -23.24 -8.34 -6.34
C ASP A 234 -22.22 -7.95 -5.27
N PHE A 235 -21.41 -8.92 -4.85
CA PHE A 235 -20.37 -8.75 -3.84
C PHE A 235 -19.34 -7.66 -4.22
N SER A 236 -19.19 -7.38 -5.52
CA SER A 236 -18.34 -6.29 -6.01
C SER A 236 -18.72 -4.93 -5.43
N HIS A 237 -19.97 -4.72 -5.00
CA HIS A 237 -20.39 -3.48 -4.34
C HIS A 237 -19.79 -3.33 -2.93
N GLU A 238 -19.64 -4.42 -2.18
CA GLU A 238 -18.97 -4.39 -0.87
C GLU A 238 -17.46 -4.17 -1.02
N VAL A 239 -16.85 -4.79 -2.04
CA VAL A 239 -15.45 -4.53 -2.39
C VAL A 239 -15.27 -3.06 -2.76
N TYR A 240 -16.17 -2.50 -3.58
CA TYR A 240 -16.17 -1.09 -3.94
C TYR A 240 -16.29 -0.19 -2.71
N GLU A 241 -17.15 -0.52 -1.75
CA GLU A 241 -17.30 0.21 -0.49
C GLU A 241 -15.99 0.27 0.30
N ALA A 242 -15.31 -0.87 0.46
CA ALA A 242 -14.02 -0.93 1.16
C ALA A 242 -12.91 -0.17 0.41
N MET A 243 -12.89 -0.27 -0.93
CA MET A 243 -11.90 0.37 -1.79
C MET A 243 -12.08 1.88 -1.90
N GLN A 244 -13.31 2.39 -2.02
CA GLN A 244 -13.55 3.83 -2.17
C GLN A 244 -13.09 4.63 -0.94
N GLY A 245 -13.12 4.02 0.26
CA GLY A 245 -12.60 4.62 1.49
C GLY A 245 -11.07 4.66 1.59
N CYS A 246 -10.32 4.10 0.64
CA CYS A 246 -8.86 4.16 0.64
C CYS A 246 -8.38 5.48 0.01
N LEU A 247 -7.53 6.22 0.74
CA LEU A 247 -6.92 7.47 0.28
C LEU A 247 -5.74 7.27 -0.68
N ALA A 248 -5.37 6.02 -0.98
CA ALA A 248 -4.22 5.68 -1.80
C ALA A 248 -2.86 6.24 -1.30
N CYS A 249 -2.71 6.48 0.01
CA CYS A 249 -1.53 7.10 0.63
C CYS A 249 -0.27 6.21 0.71
N LYS A 250 -0.36 4.93 0.33
CA LYS A 250 0.73 3.93 0.43
C LYS A 250 1.36 3.69 1.82
N ALA A 251 0.78 4.22 2.90
CA ALA A 251 1.26 3.91 4.26
C ALA A 251 1.27 2.40 4.57
N CYS A 252 0.37 1.61 3.96
CA CYS A 252 0.36 0.16 4.11
C CYS A 252 1.48 -0.56 3.36
N ALA A 253 1.94 -0.03 2.23
CA ALA A 253 3.05 -0.62 1.49
C ALA A 253 4.38 -0.43 2.23
N THR A 254 4.50 0.62 3.03
CA THR A 254 5.72 0.95 3.77
C THR A 254 5.72 0.47 5.23
N GLN A 255 4.62 0.66 5.97
CA GLN A 255 4.56 0.36 7.41
C GLN A 255 4.12 -1.08 7.73
N CYS A 256 3.53 -1.78 6.77
CA CYS A 256 3.17 -3.18 6.98
C CYS A 256 4.44 -4.04 6.86
N PRO A 257 4.73 -4.94 7.81
CA PRO A 257 5.92 -5.82 7.75
C PRO A 257 5.98 -6.70 6.50
N ILE A 258 4.81 -6.97 5.91
CA ILE A 258 4.59 -7.76 4.70
C ILE A 258 4.22 -6.88 3.49
N LYS A 259 4.36 -5.55 3.61
CA LYS A 259 4.28 -4.57 2.51
C LYS A 259 3.04 -4.67 1.61
N VAL A 260 1.87 -4.96 2.20
CA VAL A 260 0.57 -5.00 1.49
C VAL A 260 0.31 -3.67 0.77
N ASP A 261 0.23 -3.70 -0.56
CA ASP A 261 -0.05 -2.54 -1.40
C ASP A 261 -1.55 -2.48 -1.75
N VAL A 262 -2.34 -1.86 -0.87
CA VAL A 262 -3.76 -1.59 -1.14
C VAL A 262 -3.97 -0.68 -2.36
N PRO A 263 -3.22 0.43 -2.53
CA PRO A 263 -3.39 1.30 -3.67
C PRO A 263 -3.33 0.60 -5.03
N ASP A 264 -2.42 -0.37 -5.21
CA ASP A 264 -2.27 -1.15 -6.45
C ASP A 264 -3.53 -1.98 -6.77
N PHE A 265 -3.85 -2.98 -5.94
CA PHE A 265 -4.98 -3.87 -6.24
C PHE A 265 -6.32 -3.12 -6.23
N ARG A 266 -6.41 -1.98 -5.54
CA ARG A 266 -7.57 -1.08 -5.60
C ARG A 266 -7.71 -0.46 -6.99
N ALA A 267 -6.64 0.02 -7.61
CA ALA A 267 -6.71 0.64 -8.93
C ALA A 267 -7.19 -0.36 -9.98
N ARG A 268 -6.68 -1.60 -9.91
CA ARG A 268 -7.09 -2.75 -10.73
C ARG A 268 -8.56 -3.12 -10.51
N PHE A 269 -8.97 -3.26 -9.24
CA PHE A 269 -10.38 -3.48 -8.90
C PHE A 269 -11.29 -2.37 -9.46
N LEU A 270 -10.93 -1.09 -9.31
CA LEU A 270 -11.76 0.02 -9.81
C LEU A 270 -11.85 0.04 -11.34
N ASN A 271 -10.78 -0.34 -12.04
CA ASN A 271 -10.77 -0.50 -13.48
C ASN A 271 -11.78 -1.58 -13.93
N LEU A 272 -11.73 -2.75 -13.29
CA LEU A 272 -12.64 -3.87 -13.55
C LEU A 272 -14.09 -3.56 -13.14
N TYR A 273 -14.30 -3.01 -11.96
CA TYR A 273 -15.62 -2.62 -11.46
C TYR A 273 -16.32 -1.64 -12.41
N HIS A 274 -15.59 -0.65 -12.92
CA HIS A 274 -16.16 0.35 -13.85
C HIS A 274 -16.22 -0.09 -15.31
N SER A 275 -15.78 -1.31 -15.63
CA SER A 275 -16.14 -2.00 -16.87
C SER A 275 -17.60 -2.48 -16.83
N ARG A 276 -18.12 -2.82 -15.63
CA ARG A 276 -19.49 -3.29 -15.40
C ARG A 276 -20.45 -2.20 -14.92
N TYR A 277 -19.98 -1.26 -14.09
CA TYR A 277 -20.81 -0.23 -13.46
C TYR A 277 -20.42 1.17 -13.88
N GLN A 278 -21.43 2.01 -14.18
CA GLN A 278 -21.16 3.39 -14.61
C GLN A 278 -20.41 4.18 -13.52
N ARG A 279 -19.37 4.90 -13.97
CA ARG A 279 -18.47 5.68 -13.13
C ARG A 279 -19.06 7.06 -12.80
N PRO A 280 -18.87 7.56 -11.56
CA PRO A 280 -19.27 8.93 -11.19
C PRO A 280 -18.54 10.01 -12.01
N LEU A 281 -19.21 11.14 -12.29
CA LEU A 281 -18.64 12.24 -13.07
C LEU A 281 -17.38 12.85 -12.41
N LYS A 282 -17.35 12.95 -11.07
CA LYS A 282 -16.18 13.45 -10.33
C LYS A 282 -14.90 12.67 -10.61
N ASP A 283 -14.99 11.38 -10.91
CA ASP A 283 -13.81 10.57 -11.20
C ASP A 283 -13.20 10.95 -12.55
N TYR A 284 -14.02 11.34 -13.53
CA TYR A 284 -13.51 11.87 -14.81
C TYR A 284 -12.85 13.22 -14.61
N PHE A 285 -13.43 14.11 -13.79
CA PHE A 285 -12.78 15.39 -13.47
C PHE A 285 -11.40 15.16 -12.82
N VAL A 286 -11.34 14.33 -11.77
CA VAL A 286 -10.08 14.02 -11.07
C VAL A 286 -9.07 13.37 -12.01
N ALA A 287 -9.47 12.39 -12.82
CA ALA A 287 -8.53 11.69 -13.70
C ALA A 287 -7.94 12.57 -14.82
N ASN A 288 -8.60 13.66 -15.20
CA ASN A 288 -8.08 14.59 -16.22
C ASN A 288 -7.53 15.89 -15.61
N ILE A 289 -7.44 16.00 -14.27
CA ILE A 289 -7.03 17.26 -13.62
C ILE A 289 -5.66 17.73 -14.09
N GLU A 290 -4.71 16.81 -14.25
CA GLU A 290 -3.34 17.12 -14.67
C GLU A 290 -3.26 17.70 -16.09
N SER A 291 -4.22 17.38 -16.95
CA SER A 291 -4.34 17.96 -18.30
C SER A 291 -5.09 19.29 -18.31
N LEU A 292 -6.00 19.51 -17.35
CA LEU A 292 -6.79 20.73 -17.23
C LEU A 292 -6.00 21.87 -16.57
N LEU A 293 -5.12 21.55 -15.63
CA LEU A 293 -4.37 22.55 -14.85
C LEU A 293 -3.52 23.51 -15.67
N PRO A 294 -2.76 23.08 -16.70
CA PRO A 294 -2.01 24.01 -17.56
C PRO A 294 -2.91 25.04 -18.25
N VAL A 295 -4.12 24.62 -18.65
CA VAL A 295 -5.12 25.49 -19.30
C VAL A 295 -5.70 26.47 -18.27
N MET A 296 -6.09 25.98 -17.09
CA MET A 296 -6.61 26.81 -15.99
C MET A 296 -5.58 27.85 -15.53
N ALA A 297 -4.29 27.50 -15.55
CA ALA A 297 -3.20 28.37 -15.15
C ALA A 297 -2.92 29.53 -16.13
N THR A 298 -3.56 29.57 -17.30
CA THR A 298 -3.46 30.72 -18.23
C THR A 298 -4.12 31.97 -17.66
N SER A 299 -5.17 31.82 -16.84
CA SER A 299 -5.94 32.91 -16.22
C SER A 299 -6.31 32.58 -14.77
N PRO A 300 -5.32 32.40 -13.87
CA PRO A 300 -5.55 31.89 -12.51
C PRO A 300 -6.45 32.81 -11.68
N LYS A 301 -6.38 34.13 -11.89
CA LYS A 301 -7.24 35.09 -11.17
C LYS A 301 -8.72 34.91 -11.50
N LEU A 302 -9.04 34.67 -12.78
CA LEU A 302 -10.41 34.44 -13.22
C LEU A 302 -10.92 33.08 -12.71
N VAL A 303 -10.10 32.04 -12.85
CA VAL A 303 -10.41 30.70 -12.34
C VAL A 303 -10.64 30.73 -10.83
N ASN A 304 -9.75 31.39 -10.06
CA ASN A 304 -9.91 31.55 -8.62
C ASN A 304 -11.16 32.36 -8.26
N GLY A 305 -11.51 33.38 -9.05
CA GLY A 305 -12.75 34.13 -8.87
C GLY A 305 -14.00 33.25 -8.99
N VAL A 306 -14.00 32.32 -9.96
CA VAL A 306 -15.08 31.33 -10.14
C VAL A 306 -15.07 30.30 -9.00
N LEU A 307 -13.90 29.73 -8.67
CA LEU A 307 -13.77 28.71 -7.62
C LEU A 307 -14.09 29.24 -6.21
N ASN A 308 -13.84 30.53 -5.93
CA ASN A 308 -14.16 31.16 -4.65
C ASN A 308 -15.64 31.58 -4.54
N ALA A 309 -16.40 31.57 -5.63
CA ALA A 309 -17.80 31.95 -5.57
C ALA A 309 -18.61 30.88 -4.80
N LYS A 310 -19.16 31.22 -3.63
CA LYS A 310 -19.91 30.30 -2.76
C LYS A 310 -21.03 29.54 -3.49
N TRP A 311 -21.70 30.18 -4.44
CA TRP A 311 -22.75 29.54 -5.23
C TRP A 311 -22.18 28.46 -6.17
N VAL A 312 -20.99 28.67 -6.74
CA VAL A 312 -20.28 27.66 -7.55
C VAL A 312 -19.87 26.49 -6.66
N GLN A 313 -19.27 26.75 -5.50
CA GLN A 313 -18.88 25.72 -4.54
C GLN A 313 -20.09 24.87 -4.13
N SER A 314 -21.23 25.49 -3.83
CA SER A 314 -22.47 24.78 -3.50
C SER A 314 -23.01 23.96 -4.67
N LEU A 315 -22.99 24.50 -5.90
CA LEU A 315 -23.43 23.76 -7.08
C LEU A 315 -22.54 22.55 -7.37
N VAL A 316 -21.22 22.71 -7.29
CA VAL A 316 -20.25 21.63 -7.52
C VAL A 316 -20.34 20.57 -6.41
N ALA A 317 -20.50 20.99 -5.16
CA ALA A 317 -20.74 20.11 -4.02
C ALA A 317 -21.98 19.25 -4.23
N ASN A 318 -23.11 19.86 -4.58
CA ASN A 318 -24.41 19.18 -4.69
C ASN A 318 -24.57 18.38 -5.99
N SER A 319 -23.98 18.84 -7.09
CA SER A 319 -24.17 18.21 -8.41
C SER A 319 -23.09 17.18 -8.74
N ILE A 320 -21.83 17.47 -8.40
CA ILE A 320 -20.66 16.64 -8.77
C ILE A 320 -20.14 15.87 -7.55
N GLY A 321 -20.40 16.34 -6.33
CA GLY A 321 -19.88 15.73 -5.11
C GLY A 321 -18.38 15.98 -4.93
N TYR A 322 -17.89 17.14 -5.40
CA TYR A 322 -16.52 17.60 -5.23
C TYR A 322 -16.51 18.80 -4.28
N LEU A 323 -15.70 18.73 -3.23
CA LEU A 323 -15.64 19.70 -2.14
C LEU A 323 -14.23 20.30 -2.07
N ASP A 324 -14.15 21.56 -1.64
CA ASP A 324 -12.89 22.26 -1.33
C ASP A 324 -11.85 22.19 -2.45
N ALA A 325 -12.25 22.62 -3.65
CA ALA A 325 -11.34 22.72 -4.79
C ALA A 325 -10.18 23.67 -4.45
N PRO A 326 -8.91 23.24 -4.59
CA PRO A 326 -7.77 24.09 -4.31
C PRO A 326 -7.71 25.29 -5.27
N LEU A 327 -7.25 26.43 -4.74
CA LEU A 327 -7.06 27.63 -5.53
C LEU A 327 -5.76 27.54 -6.34
N MET A 328 -5.80 28.06 -7.56
CA MET A 328 -4.63 28.16 -8.43
C MET A 328 -3.64 29.18 -7.87
N SER A 329 -2.35 28.91 -8.03
CA SER A 329 -1.30 29.84 -7.62
C SER A 329 -1.35 31.12 -8.47
N SER A 330 -1.39 32.26 -7.79
CA SER A 330 -1.31 33.59 -8.40
C SER A 330 -0.37 34.45 -7.56
N PRO A 331 0.85 34.79 -8.03
CA PRO A 331 1.40 34.56 -9.38
C PRO A 331 1.67 33.09 -9.74
N THR A 332 1.60 32.76 -11.05
CA THR A 332 1.90 31.42 -11.57
C THR A 332 3.38 31.09 -11.47
N LEU A 333 3.73 29.79 -11.51
CA LEU A 333 5.13 29.35 -11.50
C LEU A 333 5.97 30.04 -12.58
N LYS A 334 5.48 30.09 -13.83
CA LYS A 334 6.16 30.79 -14.93
C LYS A 334 6.40 32.27 -14.62
N SER A 335 5.49 32.94 -13.91
CA SER A 335 5.67 34.34 -13.52
C SER A 335 6.69 34.52 -12.40
N ARG A 336 6.69 33.61 -11.42
CA ARG A 336 7.63 33.61 -10.29
C ARG A 336 9.06 33.39 -10.76
N LEU A 337 9.24 32.38 -11.60
CA LEU A 337 10.54 31.98 -12.13
C LEU A 337 11.19 32.99 -13.08
N LYS A 338 10.47 34.01 -13.58
CA LYS A 338 11.06 35.08 -14.40
C LYS A 338 12.13 35.89 -13.66
N ALA A 339 12.01 35.99 -12.34
CA ALA A 339 12.98 36.69 -11.50
C ALA A 339 14.20 35.84 -11.14
N GLN A 340 14.17 34.54 -11.43
CA GLN A 340 15.19 33.57 -11.05
C GLN A 340 16.22 33.38 -12.18
N GLN A 341 17.47 33.08 -11.82
CA GLN A 341 18.50 32.71 -12.78
C GLN A 341 18.36 31.23 -13.15
N LEU A 342 17.56 30.94 -14.17
CA LEU A 342 17.33 29.58 -14.67
C LEU A 342 18.11 29.31 -15.96
N VAL A 343 18.55 28.07 -16.12
CA VAL A 343 19.01 27.56 -17.42
C VAL A 343 17.77 27.01 -18.14
N PRO A 344 17.44 27.51 -19.36
CA PRO A 344 16.30 26.98 -20.10
C PRO A 344 16.53 25.51 -20.46
N PHE A 345 15.49 24.70 -20.34
CA PHE A 345 15.56 23.31 -20.78
C PHE A 345 15.70 23.24 -22.30
N ASP A 346 16.82 22.69 -22.74
CA ASP A 346 17.14 22.40 -24.14
C ASP A 346 18.00 21.13 -24.16
N MET A 347 17.42 20.04 -24.66
CA MET A 347 18.04 18.73 -24.61
C MET A 347 19.40 18.70 -25.33
N GLN A 348 19.50 19.37 -26.48
CA GLN A 348 20.74 19.39 -27.27
C GLN A 348 21.83 20.17 -26.54
N LYS A 349 21.51 21.34 -25.99
CA LYS A 349 22.49 22.16 -25.25
C LYS A 349 22.96 21.47 -23.98
N LEU A 350 22.06 20.82 -23.24
CA LEU A 350 22.41 20.11 -22.01
C LEU A 350 23.27 18.87 -22.30
N SER A 351 23.01 18.16 -23.41
CA SER A 351 23.84 17.02 -23.83
C SER A 351 25.26 17.41 -24.22
N ALA A 352 25.47 18.65 -24.67
CA ALA A 352 26.77 19.17 -25.10
C ALA A 352 27.64 19.68 -23.92
N LEU A 353 27.12 19.67 -22.69
CA LEU A 353 27.87 20.08 -21.51
C LEU A 353 28.95 19.05 -21.15
N SER A 354 30.09 19.51 -20.61
CA SER A 354 31.10 18.62 -20.02
C SER A 354 30.56 17.96 -18.74
N GLU A 355 31.21 16.87 -18.30
CA GLU A 355 30.80 16.18 -17.08
C GLU A 355 30.89 17.08 -15.83
N GLU A 356 31.91 17.94 -15.74
CA GLU A 356 32.04 18.94 -14.67
C GLU A 356 30.91 19.95 -14.72
N GLN A 357 30.49 20.37 -15.92
CA GLN A 357 29.37 21.27 -16.09
C GLN A 357 28.07 20.60 -15.67
N LYS A 358 27.83 19.34 -16.08
CA LYS A 358 26.63 18.58 -15.70
C LYS A 358 26.48 18.44 -14.18
N GLN A 359 27.58 18.23 -13.45
CA GLN A 359 27.58 18.18 -11.97
C GLN A 359 27.13 19.49 -11.29
N GLN A 360 27.24 20.63 -11.98
CA GLN A 360 26.75 21.92 -11.49
C GLN A 360 25.26 22.15 -11.80
N HIS A 361 24.59 21.27 -12.56
CA HIS A 361 23.19 21.43 -12.92
C HIS A 361 22.28 20.58 -12.05
N LEU A 362 21.04 21.03 -11.92
CA LEU A 362 19.98 20.30 -11.23
C LEU A 362 18.73 20.33 -12.08
N ILE A 363 18.20 19.16 -12.45
CA ILE A 363 16.94 19.08 -13.19
C ILE A 363 15.79 19.00 -12.20
N ILE A 364 14.82 19.89 -12.34
CA ILE A 364 13.62 19.93 -11.51
C ILE A 364 12.44 19.43 -12.35
N VAL A 365 11.87 18.29 -11.91
CA VAL A 365 10.71 17.66 -12.51
C VAL A 365 9.45 18.32 -11.94
N GLN A 366 8.66 18.96 -12.82
CA GLN A 366 7.41 19.61 -12.42
C GLN A 366 6.34 18.58 -12.05
N ASP A 367 5.57 18.88 -11.00
CA ASP A 367 4.37 18.12 -10.62
C ASP A 367 3.11 19.02 -10.67
N PRO A 368 1.91 18.46 -10.87
CA PRO A 368 0.69 19.24 -11.07
C PRO A 368 0.27 20.05 -9.84
N PHE A 369 0.64 19.65 -8.62
CA PHE A 369 0.16 20.30 -7.40
C PHE A 369 1.03 21.49 -7.03
N THR A 370 2.35 21.28 -6.95
CA THR A 370 3.29 22.35 -6.63
C THR A 370 3.47 23.30 -7.81
N SER A 371 3.27 22.88 -9.06
CA SER A 371 3.41 23.81 -10.20
C SER A 371 2.21 24.73 -10.38
N TYR A 372 1.00 24.27 -10.02
CA TYR A 372 -0.25 24.99 -10.34
C TYR A 372 -1.05 25.47 -9.13
N TYR A 373 -1.01 24.79 -7.99
CA TYR A 373 -1.68 25.23 -6.77
C TYR A 373 -0.73 25.94 -5.79
N ASP A 374 0.48 25.39 -5.60
CA ASP A 374 1.47 25.93 -4.66
C ASP A 374 2.84 26.23 -5.31
N ALA A 375 2.83 27.12 -6.30
CA ALA A 375 4.03 27.50 -7.07
C ALA A 375 5.14 28.14 -6.22
N SER A 376 4.84 28.56 -4.99
CA SER A 376 5.84 29.04 -4.03
C SER A 376 6.86 27.97 -3.71
N VAL A 377 6.44 26.71 -3.51
CA VAL A 377 7.34 25.64 -3.06
C VAL A 377 8.41 25.35 -4.12
N VAL A 378 8.03 25.34 -5.41
CA VAL A 378 9.00 25.15 -6.51
C VAL A 378 9.93 26.36 -6.64
N ASP A 379 9.42 27.58 -6.48
CA ASP A 379 10.21 28.82 -6.50
C ASP A 379 11.24 28.86 -5.35
N ASP A 380 10.83 28.46 -4.15
CA ASP A 380 11.70 28.33 -2.98
C ASP A 380 12.75 27.23 -3.18
N PHE A 381 12.38 26.10 -3.80
CA PHE A 381 13.32 25.02 -4.12
C PHE A 381 14.35 25.44 -5.18
N VAL A 382 13.92 26.17 -6.21
CA VAL A 382 14.83 26.81 -7.18
C VAL A 382 15.79 27.76 -6.47
N SER A 383 15.27 28.61 -5.58
CA SER A 383 16.08 29.56 -4.80
C SER A 383 17.10 28.83 -3.91
N LEU A 384 16.72 27.70 -3.32
CA LEU A 384 17.62 26.85 -2.57
C LEU A 384 18.72 26.29 -3.48
N ALA A 385 18.37 25.69 -4.61
CA ALA A 385 19.34 25.12 -5.55
C ALA A 385 20.38 26.16 -6.01
N VAL A 386 19.94 27.39 -6.34
CA VAL A 386 20.85 28.49 -6.69
C VAL A 386 21.78 28.85 -5.53
N LYS A 387 21.26 28.96 -4.30
CA LYS A 387 22.08 29.27 -3.11
C LYS A 387 23.07 28.15 -2.78
N LEU A 388 22.76 26.91 -3.15
CA LEU A 388 23.64 25.76 -3.05
C LEU A 388 24.70 25.70 -4.17
N GLY A 389 24.69 26.64 -5.11
CA GLY A 389 25.64 26.73 -6.21
C GLY A 389 25.25 25.93 -7.45
N PHE A 390 24.05 25.35 -7.49
CA PHE A 390 23.53 24.63 -8.65
C PHE A 390 22.87 25.58 -9.65
N LYS A 391 22.87 25.15 -10.91
CA LYS A 391 22.16 25.78 -12.04
C LYS A 391 20.87 25.00 -12.29
N PRO A 392 19.72 25.43 -11.72
CA PRO A 392 18.47 24.71 -11.90
C PRO A 392 17.94 24.81 -13.33
N VAL A 393 17.44 23.68 -13.82
CA VAL A 393 16.78 23.49 -15.10
C VAL A 393 15.38 22.96 -14.82
N ILE A 394 14.35 23.71 -15.16
CA ILE A 394 12.96 23.30 -14.97
C ILE A 394 12.49 22.56 -16.23
N LEU A 395 12.12 21.27 -16.10
CA LEU A 395 11.57 20.51 -17.22
C LEU A 395 10.20 21.07 -17.65
N PRO A 396 9.80 20.94 -18.93
CA PRO A 396 8.42 21.20 -19.32
C PRO A 396 7.45 20.31 -18.52
N PHE A 397 6.28 20.86 -18.19
CA PHE A 397 5.26 20.10 -17.47
C PHE A 397 4.76 18.93 -18.33
N LYS A 398 4.83 17.73 -17.78
CA LYS A 398 4.17 16.53 -18.29
C LYS A 398 3.29 15.92 -17.20
N PRO A 399 2.07 15.44 -17.53
CA PRO A 399 1.25 14.71 -16.57
C PRO A 399 1.96 13.46 -16.05
N ASN A 400 1.83 13.21 -14.76
CA ASN A 400 2.33 12.02 -14.07
C ASN A 400 1.33 10.86 -14.15
N GLY A 401 0.03 11.15 -14.16
CA GLY A 401 -1.02 10.13 -14.24
C GLY A 401 -1.43 9.53 -12.89
N LYS A 402 -0.85 9.98 -11.77
CA LYS A 402 -1.25 9.54 -10.42
C LYS A 402 -2.75 9.61 -10.20
N ALA A 403 -3.40 10.71 -10.62
CA ALA A 403 -4.84 10.86 -10.45
C ALA A 403 -5.65 9.84 -11.28
N GLN A 404 -5.15 9.46 -12.45
CA GLN A 404 -5.72 8.42 -13.30
C GLN A 404 -5.59 7.04 -12.63
N HIS A 405 -4.41 6.72 -12.10
CA HIS A 405 -4.14 5.46 -11.39
C HIS A 405 -5.03 5.31 -10.15
N ILE A 406 -5.09 6.34 -9.29
CA ILE A 406 -5.93 6.35 -8.09
C ILE A 406 -7.42 6.16 -8.41
N LYS A 407 -7.88 6.56 -9.59
CA LYS A 407 -9.27 6.35 -10.01
C LYS A 407 -9.47 5.08 -10.83
N GLY A 408 -8.43 4.29 -11.09
CA GLY A 408 -8.52 3.06 -11.89
C GLY A 408 -8.80 3.34 -13.37
N PHE A 409 -8.31 4.44 -13.92
CA PHE A 409 -8.28 4.68 -15.37
C PHE A 409 -6.99 4.10 -15.97
N LEU A 410 -6.77 2.79 -15.79
CA LEU A 410 -5.47 2.16 -16.06
C LEU A 410 -5.02 2.29 -17.51
N LYS A 411 -5.94 2.20 -18.48
CA LYS A 411 -5.61 2.47 -19.90
C LYS A 411 -5.02 3.87 -20.12
N LYS A 412 -5.65 4.90 -19.54
CA LYS A 412 -5.17 6.28 -19.65
C LYS A 412 -3.87 6.49 -18.88
N PHE A 413 -3.77 5.87 -17.70
CA PHE A 413 -2.55 5.88 -16.90
C PHE A 413 -1.39 5.28 -17.69
N ASN A 414 -1.54 4.08 -18.27
CA ASN A 414 -0.49 3.42 -19.05
C ASN A 414 -0.01 4.28 -20.23
N ALA A 415 -0.93 4.95 -20.93
CA ALA A 415 -0.57 5.87 -22.01
C ALA A 415 0.19 7.12 -21.51
N THR A 416 -0.29 7.74 -20.42
CA THR A 416 0.33 8.91 -19.80
C THR A 416 1.72 8.56 -19.24
N ALA A 417 1.80 7.50 -18.45
CA ALA A 417 3.01 7.02 -17.82
C ALA A 417 4.03 6.55 -18.86
N SER A 418 3.61 5.92 -19.96
CA SER A 418 4.49 5.61 -21.09
C SER A 418 5.10 6.88 -21.70
N SER A 419 4.30 7.88 -22.02
CA SER A 419 4.79 9.12 -22.66
C SER A 419 5.70 9.94 -21.74
N THR A 420 5.40 9.95 -20.44
CA THR A 420 6.22 10.65 -19.44
C THR A 420 7.48 9.86 -19.11
N GLY A 421 7.38 8.53 -19.02
CA GLY A 421 8.52 7.65 -18.78
C GLY A 421 9.53 7.70 -19.92
N GLU A 422 9.08 7.67 -21.17
CA GLU A 422 9.97 7.86 -22.35
C GLU A 422 10.70 9.21 -22.31
N PHE A 423 9.99 10.27 -21.92
CA PHE A 423 10.60 11.59 -21.79
C PHE A 423 11.63 11.64 -20.66
N LEU A 424 11.31 11.10 -19.48
CA LEU A 424 12.25 11.07 -18.34
C LEU A 424 13.44 10.14 -18.61
N GLN A 425 13.26 9.06 -19.36
CA GLN A 425 14.35 8.20 -19.83
C GLN A 425 15.30 8.94 -20.78
N GLN A 426 14.75 9.78 -21.67
CA GLN A 426 15.59 10.64 -22.52
C GLN A 426 16.35 11.64 -21.66
N VAL A 427 15.70 12.27 -20.69
CA VAL A 427 16.34 13.25 -19.80
C VAL A 427 17.41 12.58 -18.91
N SER A 428 17.18 11.35 -18.44
CA SER A 428 18.15 10.61 -17.60
C SER A 428 19.47 10.34 -18.31
N SER A 429 19.46 10.24 -19.64
CA SER A 429 20.69 10.11 -20.45
C SER A 429 21.65 11.30 -20.35
N LEU A 430 21.20 12.44 -19.81
CA LEU A 430 22.06 13.59 -19.52
C LEU A 430 22.98 13.36 -18.32
N SER A 431 22.71 12.38 -17.47
CA SER A 431 23.43 12.14 -16.20
C SER A 431 23.42 13.34 -15.25
N ILE A 432 22.40 14.20 -15.34
CA ILE A 432 22.16 15.31 -14.40
C ILE A 432 21.09 14.85 -13.40
N PRO A 433 21.27 15.06 -12.08
CA PRO A 433 20.27 14.67 -11.08
C PRO A 433 18.90 15.28 -11.37
N MET A 434 17.87 14.44 -11.39
CA MET A 434 16.47 14.85 -11.50
C MET A 434 15.82 14.84 -10.13
N VAL A 435 15.15 15.92 -9.75
CA VAL A 435 14.49 16.07 -8.45
C VAL A 435 13.04 16.50 -8.62
N GLY A 436 12.12 15.77 -7.98
CA GLY A 436 10.73 16.15 -7.85
C GLY A 436 10.44 16.71 -6.46
N VAL A 437 9.60 17.75 -6.41
CA VAL A 437 9.26 18.46 -5.17
C VAL A 437 8.21 17.69 -4.38
N ASP A 438 7.13 17.24 -5.02
CA ASP A 438 6.11 16.42 -4.37
C ASP A 438 6.52 14.93 -4.27
N PRO A 439 6.68 14.36 -3.06
CA PRO A 439 7.10 12.97 -2.89
C PRO A 439 6.10 11.95 -3.41
N ALA A 440 4.79 12.22 -3.37
CA ALA A 440 3.77 11.28 -3.82
C ALA A 440 3.80 11.09 -5.34
N LEU A 441 4.16 12.15 -6.08
CA LEU A 441 4.35 12.10 -7.53
C LEU A 441 5.69 11.44 -7.89
N VAL A 442 6.75 11.74 -7.12
CA VAL A 442 8.06 11.06 -7.28
C VAL A 442 7.92 9.54 -7.09
N LEU A 443 7.26 9.11 -6.00
CA LEU A 443 7.02 7.69 -5.73
C LEU A 443 6.15 7.03 -6.82
N CYS A 444 5.31 7.79 -7.52
CA CYS A 444 4.55 7.26 -8.65
C CYS A 444 5.45 6.76 -9.79
N TYR A 445 6.57 7.45 -10.04
CA TYR A 445 7.53 7.01 -11.04
C TYR A 445 8.24 5.71 -10.63
N ARG A 446 8.48 5.51 -9.33
CA ARG A 446 9.22 4.33 -8.84
C ARG A 446 8.33 3.11 -8.73
N ASP A 447 7.16 3.29 -8.14
CA ASP A 447 6.33 2.16 -7.76
C ASP A 447 5.31 1.78 -8.84
N GLU A 448 4.67 2.76 -9.50
CA GLU A 448 3.61 2.49 -10.47
C GLU A 448 4.13 2.31 -11.90
N TYR A 449 5.16 3.06 -12.33
CA TYR A 449 5.67 2.95 -13.71
C TYR A 449 6.43 1.64 -13.96
N ARG A 450 6.99 1.01 -12.92
CA ARG A 450 7.66 -0.30 -13.03
C ARG A 450 6.73 -1.43 -13.48
N HIS A 451 5.42 -1.25 -13.33
CA HIS A 451 4.41 -2.20 -13.78
C HIS A 451 4.10 -2.10 -15.28
N LEU A 452 4.78 -1.20 -16.01
CA LEU A 452 4.69 -1.09 -17.46
C LEU A 452 5.73 -1.99 -18.13
N ASP A 453 5.36 -2.61 -19.25
CA ASP A 453 6.23 -3.51 -20.05
C ASP A 453 7.38 -2.78 -20.80
N LYS A 454 7.70 -1.54 -20.43
CA LYS A 454 8.75 -0.72 -21.07
C LYS A 454 10.09 -0.73 -20.35
N GLY A 455 10.13 -1.19 -19.09
CA GLY A 455 11.39 -1.32 -18.33
C GLY A 455 12.17 -0.02 -18.21
N PHE A 456 11.50 1.07 -17.83
CA PHE A 456 12.17 2.37 -17.65
C PHE A 456 13.24 2.31 -16.56
N ASP A 457 14.41 2.86 -16.86
CA ASP A 457 15.57 2.96 -15.98
C ASP A 457 15.97 4.44 -15.86
N PHE A 458 15.25 5.14 -14.99
CA PHE A 458 15.57 6.50 -14.58
C PHE A 458 15.24 6.66 -13.09
N ASP A 459 15.93 7.58 -12.43
CA ASP A 459 15.63 7.94 -11.05
C ASP A 459 15.29 9.43 -10.95
N VAL A 460 14.13 9.70 -10.36
CA VAL A 460 13.75 11.05 -9.92
C VAL A 460 13.84 11.02 -8.41
N LEU A 461 14.77 11.80 -7.87
CA LEU A 461 14.97 11.91 -6.43
C LEU A 461 13.87 12.78 -5.83
N THR A 462 13.46 12.45 -4.62
CA THR A 462 12.81 13.42 -3.76
C THR A 462 13.82 14.48 -3.31
N VAL A 463 13.34 15.65 -2.90
CA VAL A 463 14.20 16.71 -2.36
C VAL A 463 15.10 16.21 -1.22
N HIS A 464 14.58 15.35 -0.35
CA HIS A 464 15.36 14.82 0.78
C HIS A 464 16.46 13.85 0.33
N GLU A 465 16.19 12.96 -0.62
CA GLU A 465 17.20 12.04 -1.17
C GLU A 465 18.32 12.80 -1.88
N TRP A 466 17.99 13.88 -2.58
CA TRP A 466 18.99 14.74 -3.21
C TRP A 466 19.88 15.47 -2.19
N LEU A 467 19.30 15.93 -1.08
CA LEU A 467 20.04 16.66 -0.03
C LEU A 467 20.85 15.74 0.89
N LEU A 468 20.47 14.47 1.05
CA LEU A 468 21.09 13.51 1.97
C LEU A 468 22.61 13.35 1.77
N PRO A 469 23.12 13.09 0.54
CA PRO A 469 24.56 12.98 0.28
C PRO A 469 25.38 14.24 0.65
N SER A 470 24.74 15.41 0.69
CA SER A 470 25.37 16.69 1.03
C SER A 470 25.25 17.05 2.51
N SER A 471 24.41 16.36 3.29
CA SER A 471 24.08 16.73 4.67
C SER A 471 25.19 16.45 5.70
N SER A 472 26.09 15.50 5.43
CA SER A 472 27.17 15.14 6.36
C SER A 472 28.40 16.05 6.31
N SER A 473 28.49 16.97 5.35
CA SER A 473 29.76 17.66 5.04
C SER A 473 29.64 19.13 4.64
N VAL A 474 28.43 19.69 4.47
CA VAL A 474 28.28 21.09 4.03
C VAL A 474 27.87 22.00 5.19
N THR A 475 28.78 22.89 5.57
CA THR A 475 28.53 23.96 6.55
C THR A 475 28.31 25.27 5.79
N TYR A 476 27.14 25.88 5.96
CA TYR A 476 26.77 27.14 5.31
C TYR A 476 27.00 28.31 6.26
N GLN A 477 27.60 29.40 5.78
CA GLN A 477 27.66 30.65 6.54
C GLN A 477 26.50 31.56 6.17
N PHE A 478 25.69 31.93 7.18
CA PHE A 478 24.65 32.94 7.04
C PHE A 478 24.75 33.91 8.23
N ASN A 479 24.83 35.22 7.97
CA ASN A 479 24.98 36.25 9.01
C ASN A 479 26.07 35.95 10.06
N LYS A 480 27.27 35.53 9.62
CA LYS A 480 28.41 35.14 10.48
C LYS A 480 28.17 33.93 11.40
N ARG A 481 27.07 33.20 11.22
CA ARG A 481 26.79 31.94 11.91
C ARG A 481 26.94 30.77 10.95
N GLN A 482 27.51 29.67 11.42
CA GLN A 482 27.62 28.43 10.67
C GLN A 482 26.36 27.60 10.91
N TYR A 483 25.76 27.12 9.82
CA TYR A 483 24.60 26.24 9.81
C TYR A 483 25.02 24.95 9.12
N ALA A 484 24.74 23.81 9.75
CA ALA A 484 24.85 22.52 9.10
C ALA A 484 23.45 22.09 8.62
N LEU A 485 23.35 21.56 7.42
CA LEU A 485 22.12 20.94 6.96
C LEU A 485 22.01 19.57 7.63
N VAL A 486 21.24 19.46 8.70
CA VAL A 486 20.95 18.16 9.32
C VAL A 486 19.77 17.54 8.56
N SER A 487 19.95 16.32 8.08
CA SER A 487 18.89 15.50 7.48
C SER A 487 17.93 14.97 8.56
N ALA A 488 17.26 15.87 9.27
CA ALA A 488 16.31 15.53 10.33
C ALA A 488 14.88 15.87 9.90
N CYS A 489 14.34 15.13 8.93
CA CYS A 489 12.90 15.13 8.70
C CYS A 489 12.46 13.78 8.08
N ALA A 490 12.49 12.69 8.88
CA ALA A 490 11.67 11.47 8.73
C ALA A 490 12.16 10.24 9.55
N LEU A 491 13.16 10.34 10.44
CA LEU A 491 13.62 9.21 11.27
C LEU A 491 13.03 9.17 12.69
N TYR A 492 11.85 9.73 12.93
CA TYR A 492 11.13 9.45 14.19
C TYR A 492 10.25 8.20 14.06
N GLY A 493 10.93 7.06 13.96
CA GLY A 493 10.40 5.73 14.19
C GLY A 493 10.84 5.22 15.56
N LYS A 494 10.03 5.52 16.58
CA LYS A 494 9.88 4.86 17.89
C LYS A 494 11.05 4.60 18.88
N ASP A 495 12.34 4.65 18.56
CA ASP A 495 13.36 4.17 19.55
C ASP A 495 14.39 5.19 20.08
N HIS A 496 14.34 6.47 19.73
CA HIS A 496 15.27 7.46 20.29
C HIS A 496 14.57 8.71 20.83
N ALA A 497 13.89 8.53 21.97
CA ALA A 497 13.60 9.60 22.92
C ALA A 497 14.61 9.52 24.09
N ALA A 498 15.90 9.57 23.77
CA ALA A 498 16.96 9.82 24.72
C ALA A 498 18.17 10.36 23.95
N GLU A 499 18.59 11.57 24.33
CA GLU A 499 19.87 12.22 23.96
C GLU A 499 20.07 12.63 22.48
N ARG A 500 19.75 13.89 22.16
CA ARG A 500 20.72 14.95 21.78
C ARG A 500 20.03 16.25 21.38
#